data_AF-A0A355ETM6-F1
#
_entry.id   AF-A0A355ETM6-F1
#
_cell.length_a   1.000
_cell.length_b   1.000
_cell.length_c   1.000
_cell.angle_alpha   90.00
_cell.angle_beta   90.00
_cell.angle_gamma   90.00
#
_symmetry.space_group_name_H-M   'P 1'
#
loop_
_entity.id
_entity.type
_entity.pdbx_description
1 polymer ?
#
loop_
_entity_poly.entity_id
_entity_poly.type
_entity_poly.pdbx_seq_one_letter_code
_entity_poly.pdbx_strand_id
1 'polypeptide(L)'
;SSIPDTATITAATLRVKRGTLSGTSPFTTHGTCWVDVEGGSGFSGSTAFAAGDFQAAATAVQAASLGNATANGIWSEANLNAAGLAALNKTGTTQLRIYFGLDDNDDTGNDYLGYYSGDNATAANRPQLVVTYQ
;
A
#
# COMPACT_ATOMS: atom_id res chain seq x y z
N SER A 1 17.57 -6.71 -2.14
CA SER A 1 16.60 -7.73 -2.58
C SER A 1 17.36 -8.93 -3.13
N SER A 2 16.80 -10.14 -3.12
CA SER A 2 17.38 -11.30 -3.82
C SER A 2 16.91 -11.42 -5.27
N ILE A 3 16.02 -10.53 -5.71
CA ILE A 3 15.55 -10.44 -7.10
C ILE A 3 16.70 -9.90 -7.97
N PRO A 4 17.08 -10.57 -9.07
CA PRO A 4 18.07 -10.04 -10.00
C PRO A 4 17.64 -8.72 -10.64
N ASP A 5 18.58 -7.80 -10.87
CA ASP A 5 18.28 -6.48 -11.46
C ASP A 5 17.66 -6.59 -12.86
N THR A 6 18.00 -7.65 -13.60
CA THR A 6 17.50 -7.94 -14.95
C THR A 6 16.18 -8.72 -14.96
N ALA A 7 15.66 -9.11 -13.80
CA ALA A 7 14.44 -9.92 -13.72
C ALA A 7 13.23 -9.16 -14.28
N THR A 8 12.35 -9.90 -14.94
CA THR A 8 11.05 -9.37 -15.37
C THR A 8 10.03 -9.66 -14.29
N ILE A 9 9.50 -8.61 -13.66
CA ILE A 9 8.42 -8.75 -12.68
C ILE A 9 7.14 -9.07 -13.45
N THR A 10 6.54 -10.21 -13.15
CA THR A 10 5.30 -10.68 -13.79
C THR A 10 4.07 -10.46 -12.91
N ALA A 11 4.26 -10.38 -11.59
CA ALA A 11 3.21 -10.03 -10.64
C ALA A 11 3.81 -9.44 -9.36
N ALA A 12 3.04 -8.57 -8.71
CA ALA A 12 3.34 -8.07 -7.38
C ALA A 12 2.05 -7.86 -6.58
N THR A 13 2.04 -8.37 -5.35
CA THR A 13 0.89 -8.27 -4.43
C THR A 13 1.34 -7.55 -3.16
N LEU A 14 0.77 -6.39 -2.90
CA LEU A 14 0.90 -5.72 -1.61
C LEU A 14 0.03 -6.45 -0.58
N ARG A 15 0.60 -6.73 0.59
CA ARG A 15 -0.10 -7.31 1.73
C ARG A 15 0.16 -6.48 2.97
N VAL A 16 -0.90 -5.97 3.60
CA VAL A 16 -0.84 -5.28 4.89
C VAL A 16 -1.77 -6.00 5.87
N LYS A 17 -1.27 -6.35 7.05
CA LYS A 17 -2.05 -7.11 8.03
C LYS A 17 -2.80 -6.16 8.93
N ARG A 18 -4.13 -6.32 9.00
CA ARG A 18 -5.00 -5.49 9.83
C ARG A 18 -4.68 -5.72 11.31
N GLY A 19 -4.41 -4.64 12.04
CA GLY A 19 -4.15 -4.65 13.49
C GLY A 19 -5.34 -4.15 14.30
N THR A 20 -6.07 -3.15 13.80
CA THR A 20 -7.17 -2.49 14.52
C THR A 20 -8.29 -2.08 13.57
N LEU A 21 -9.51 -2.02 14.11
CA LEU A 21 -10.64 -1.27 13.54
C LEU A 21 -11.26 -0.46 14.68
N SER A 22 -11.55 0.81 14.41
CA SER A 22 -12.40 1.66 15.22
C SER A 22 -13.61 2.05 14.38
N GLY A 23 -14.79 2.10 15.01
CA GLY A 23 -16.03 2.52 14.35
C GLY A 23 -16.49 1.57 13.25
N THR A 24 -17.17 2.14 12.27
CA THR A 24 -17.58 1.49 11.03
C THR A 24 -16.35 1.30 10.14
N SER A 25 -16.31 0.23 9.36
CA SER A 25 -15.18 0.02 8.44
C SER A 25 -15.20 1.07 7.32
N PRO A 26 -14.12 1.83 7.10
CA PRO A 26 -13.95 2.70 5.95
C PRO A 26 -14.14 2.00 4.59
N PHE A 27 -13.93 0.68 4.51
CA PHE A 27 -14.26 -0.09 3.31
C PHE A 27 -15.76 -0.14 2.97
N THR A 28 -16.62 0.28 3.89
CA THR A 28 -18.08 0.37 3.69
C THR A 28 -18.54 1.80 3.45
N THR A 29 -17.76 2.80 3.85
CA THR A 29 -18.20 4.21 3.88
C THR A 29 -17.29 5.15 3.09
N HIS A 30 -15.98 4.91 3.01
CA HIS A 30 -15.00 5.85 2.42
C HIS A 30 -14.67 5.54 0.94
N GLY A 31 -15.50 4.75 0.26
CA GLY A 31 -15.29 4.36 -1.14
C GLY A 31 -14.15 3.35 -1.34
N THR A 32 -13.60 3.30 -2.55
CA THR A 32 -12.53 2.34 -2.89
C THR A 32 -11.23 2.73 -2.19
N CYS A 33 -10.57 1.74 -1.57
CA CYS A 33 -9.21 1.89 -1.06
C CYS A 33 -8.22 1.66 -2.20
N TRP A 34 -7.58 2.73 -2.66
CA TRP A 34 -6.60 2.71 -3.75
C TRP A 34 -5.18 2.58 -3.21
N VAL A 35 -4.31 2.07 -4.08
CA VAL A 35 -2.87 2.02 -3.88
C VAL A 35 -2.19 2.71 -5.06
N ASP A 36 -1.42 3.74 -4.78
CA ASP A 36 -0.50 4.36 -5.74
C ASP A 36 0.92 3.77 -5.56
N VAL A 37 1.73 3.81 -6.62
CA VAL A 37 3.12 3.36 -6.62
C VAL A 37 4.03 4.47 -7.12
N GLU A 38 5.09 4.73 -6.37
CA GLU A 38 6.16 5.64 -6.73
C GLU A 38 7.52 4.93 -6.72
N GLY A 39 8.21 5.00 -7.85
CA GLY A 39 9.44 4.26 -8.11
C GLY A 39 10.68 5.13 -8.11
N GLY A 40 11.74 4.69 -7.43
CA GLY A 40 13.10 5.22 -7.60
C GLY A 40 13.42 6.42 -6.74
N SER A 41 12.92 7.61 -7.10
CA SER A 41 13.21 8.82 -6.32
C SER A 41 12.40 8.90 -5.03
N GLY A 42 11.28 8.18 -4.95
CA GLY A 42 10.32 8.32 -3.86
C GLY A 42 9.42 9.54 -4.06
N PHE A 43 8.34 9.59 -3.29
CA PHE A 43 7.43 10.72 -3.27
C PHE A 43 8.20 11.99 -2.91
N SER A 44 7.80 13.10 -3.53
CA SER A 44 8.48 14.39 -3.38
C SER A 44 9.98 14.38 -3.77
N GLY A 45 10.44 13.37 -4.51
CA GLY A 45 11.85 13.23 -4.91
C GLY A 45 12.77 12.71 -3.80
N SER A 46 12.22 12.13 -2.72
CA SER A 46 12.96 11.60 -1.59
C SER A 46 12.43 10.24 -1.14
N THR A 47 13.33 9.31 -0.80
CA THR A 47 12.94 8.03 -0.19
C THR A 47 12.67 8.13 1.31
N ALA A 48 12.99 9.27 1.94
CA ALA A 48 12.67 9.54 3.33
C ALA A 48 11.24 10.04 3.47
N PHE A 49 10.52 9.54 4.48
CA PHE A 49 9.15 9.93 4.77
C PHE A 49 9.04 11.42 5.10
N ALA A 50 8.14 12.12 4.41
CA ALA A 50 7.87 13.54 4.61
C ALA A 50 6.36 13.84 4.55
N ALA A 51 5.94 14.92 5.22
CA ALA A 51 4.53 15.31 5.30
C ALA A 51 3.90 15.59 3.92
N GLY A 52 4.67 16.07 2.95
CA GLY A 52 4.19 16.37 1.59
C GLY A 52 4.03 15.16 0.69
N ASP A 53 4.47 13.97 1.11
CA ASP A 53 4.45 12.77 0.27
C ASP A 53 3.03 12.32 -0.06
N PHE A 54 2.06 12.63 0.80
CA PHE A 54 0.68 12.22 0.57
C PHE A 54 0.04 12.97 -0.61
N GLN A 55 0.50 14.18 -0.91
CA GLN A 55 0.01 15.01 -2.02
C GLN A 55 0.92 14.95 -3.26
N ALA A 56 2.11 14.36 -3.14
CA ALA A 56 3.04 14.23 -4.24
C ALA A 56 2.47 13.36 -5.37
N ALA A 57 2.83 13.68 -6.61
CA ALA A 57 2.48 12.84 -7.75
C ALA A 57 3.09 11.44 -7.59
N ALA A 58 2.35 10.43 -8.04
CA ALA A 58 2.84 9.05 -8.12
C ALA A 58 3.18 8.72 -9.58
N THR A 59 4.19 7.88 -9.78
CA THR A 59 4.52 7.27 -11.08
C THR A 59 3.32 6.48 -11.64
N ALA A 60 2.61 5.74 -10.78
CA ALA A 60 1.38 5.04 -11.12
C ALA A 60 0.29 5.31 -10.08
N VAL A 61 -0.74 6.05 -10.49
CA VAL A 61 -1.93 6.29 -9.68
C VAL A 61 -2.93 5.14 -9.81
N GLN A 62 -3.63 4.81 -8.74
CA GLN A 62 -4.63 3.73 -8.69
C GLN A 62 -4.09 2.41 -9.29
N ALA A 63 -2.84 2.11 -8.97
CA ALA A 63 -2.11 0.93 -9.42
C ALA A 63 -2.74 -0.38 -8.91
N ALA A 64 -3.48 -0.33 -7.80
CA ALA A 64 -4.31 -1.42 -7.32
C ALA A 64 -5.46 -0.92 -6.45
N SER A 65 -6.44 -1.80 -6.22
CA SER A 65 -7.44 -1.67 -5.15
C SER A 65 -7.08 -2.63 -4.01
N LEU A 66 -7.04 -2.11 -2.79
CA LEU A 66 -6.80 -2.91 -1.58
C LEU A 66 -8.10 -3.59 -1.13
N GLY A 67 -8.03 -4.89 -0.85
CA GLY A 67 -9.16 -5.64 -0.30
C GLY A 67 -9.37 -5.39 1.20
N ASN A 68 -10.62 -5.54 1.67
CA ASN A 68 -10.98 -5.43 3.08
C ASN A 68 -10.64 -6.72 3.85
N ALA A 69 -9.69 -6.67 4.78
CA ALA A 69 -9.50 -7.71 5.78
C ALA A 69 -10.66 -7.69 6.81
N THR A 70 -11.45 -8.76 6.86
CA THR A 70 -12.67 -8.83 7.69
C THR A 70 -12.39 -8.88 9.20
N ALA A 71 -11.18 -9.23 9.63
CA ALA A 71 -10.80 -9.30 11.04
C ALA A 71 -9.33 -8.89 11.28
N ASN A 72 -9.00 -8.53 12.53
CA ASN A 72 -7.61 -8.28 12.94
C ASN A 72 -6.79 -9.57 12.82
N GLY A 73 -5.53 -9.45 12.39
CA GLY A 73 -4.65 -10.57 12.09
C GLY A 73 -4.75 -11.12 10.66
N ILE A 74 -5.74 -10.66 9.87
CA ILE A 74 -5.93 -11.05 8.47
C ILE A 74 -5.26 -10.03 7.54
N TRP A 75 -4.81 -10.52 6.39
CA TRP A 75 -4.20 -9.71 5.33
C TRP A 75 -5.26 -8.99 4.50
N SER A 76 -5.07 -7.68 4.32
CA SER A 76 -5.61 -6.94 3.18
C SER A 76 -4.61 -7.06 2.03
N GLU A 77 -5.09 -7.38 0.84
CA GLU A 77 -4.23 -7.68 -0.32
C GLU A 77 -4.62 -6.83 -1.53
N ALA A 78 -3.62 -6.44 -2.33
CA ALA A 78 -3.77 -5.63 -3.53
C ALA A 78 -2.82 -6.14 -4.62
N ASN A 79 -3.36 -6.60 -5.75
CA ASN A 79 -2.55 -6.98 -6.92
C ASN A 79 -2.28 -5.75 -7.78
N LEU A 80 -0.99 -5.46 -8.01
CA LEU A 80 -0.60 -4.34 -8.87
C LEU A 80 -0.96 -4.62 -10.33
N ASN A 81 -1.56 -3.63 -10.98
CA ASN A 81 -1.82 -3.64 -12.41
C ASN A 81 -0.52 -3.37 -13.21
N ALA A 82 -0.61 -3.42 -14.55
CA ALA A 82 0.55 -3.25 -15.42
C ALA A 82 1.33 -1.94 -15.19
N ALA A 83 0.64 -0.83 -14.91
CA ALA A 83 1.28 0.45 -14.62
C ALA A 83 2.02 0.41 -13.26
N GLY A 84 1.41 -0.20 -12.24
CA GLY A 84 2.05 -0.44 -10.95
C GLY A 84 3.29 -1.31 -11.05
N LEU A 85 3.24 -2.40 -11.83
CA LEU A 85 4.40 -3.27 -12.06
C LEU A 85 5.54 -2.53 -12.78
N ALA A 86 5.21 -1.70 -13.76
CA ALA A 86 6.20 -0.89 -14.48
C ALA A 86 6.84 0.20 -13.60
N ALA A 87 6.13 0.67 -12.57
CA ALA A 87 6.62 1.66 -11.62
C ALA A 87 7.50 1.07 -10.50
N LEU A 88 7.57 -0.25 -10.33
CA LEU A 88 8.42 -0.88 -9.32
C LEU A 88 9.90 -0.64 -9.61
N ASN A 89 10.62 -0.07 -8.64
CA ASN A 89 12.07 0.07 -8.75
C ASN A 89 12.77 -1.24 -8.36
N LYS A 90 13.55 -1.79 -9.29
CA LYS A 90 14.26 -3.07 -9.11
C LYS A 90 15.58 -2.94 -8.35
N THR A 91 16.22 -1.78 -8.44
CA THR A 91 17.58 -1.53 -7.91
C THR A 91 17.58 -0.59 -6.70
N GLY A 92 16.41 -0.16 -6.25
CA GLY A 92 16.24 0.87 -5.24
C GLY A 92 14.89 0.78 -4.52
N THR A 93 14.47 1.88 -3.92
CA THR A 93 13.24 1.92 -3.12
C THR A 93 12.02 2.13 -4.00
N THR A 94 10.96 1.39 -3.66
CA THR A 94 9.59 1.67 -4.13
C THR A 94 8.79 2.13 -2.91
N GLN A 95 8.04 3.22 -3.06
CA GLN A 95 7.07 3.67 -2.05
C GLN A 95 5.65 3.41 -2.57
N LEU A 96 4.75 3.05 -1.65
CA LEU A 96 3.35 2.81 -1.94
C LEU A 96 2.50 3.69 -1.04
N ARG A 97 1.45 4.30 -1.59
CA ARG A 97 0.50 5.14 -0.84
C ARG A 97 -0.87 4.47 -0.86
N ILE A 98 -1.41 4.18 0.31
CA ILE A 98 -2.75 3.59 0.49
C ILE A 98 -3.69 4.70 0.95
N TYR A 99 -4.84 4.85 0.30
CA TYR A 99 -5.82 5.88 0.64
C TYR A 99 -7.23 5.45 0.22
N PHE A 100 -8.23 6.00 0.89
CA PHE A 100 -9.62 5.88 0.48
C PHE A 100 -9.99 7.01 -0.49
N GLY A 101 -10.95 6.73 -1.39
CA GLY A 101 -11.42 7.70 -2.37
C GLY A 101 -12.25 8.84 -1.79
N LEU A 102 -12.79 8.65 -0.59
CA LEU A 102 -13.47 9.66 0.21
C LEU A 102 -12.68 9.88 1.52
N ASP A 103 -12.83 11.06 2.10
CA ASP A 103 -12.15 11.49 3.32
C ASP A 103 -12.77 10.88 4.57
N ASP A 104 -14.09 10.95 4.73
CA ASP A 104 -14.84 10.27 5.80
C ASP A 104 -16.30 9.96 5.39
N ASN A 105 -17.20 9.80 6.37
CA ASN A 105 -18.64 9.57 6.17
C ASN A 105 -19.53 10.65 6.80
N ASP A 106 -18.97 11.81 7.16
CA ASP A 106 -19.65 12.97 7.76
C ASP A 106 -20.46 12.69 9.04
N ASP A 107 -20.21 11.59 9.77
CA ASP A 107 -21.03 11.18 10.92
C ASP A 107 -20.50 11.64 12.29
N THR A 108 -19.40 12.40 12.30
CA THR A 108 -18.67 12.88 13.50
C THR A 108 -18.01 11.80 14.36
N GLY A 109 -18.10 10.53 13.96
CA GLY A 109 -17.43 9.39 14.57
C GLY A 109 -16.04 9.13 13.99
N ASN A 110 -15.26 8.31 14.69
CA ASN A 110 -13.95 7.88 14.22
C ASN A 110 -14.03 6.50 13.54
N ASP A 111 -13.95 6.51 12.22
CA ASP A 111 -13.90 5.31 11.37
C ASP A 111 -12.49 5.13 10.80
N TYR A 112 -11.74 4.14 11.28
CA TYR A 112 -10.41 3.87 10.72
C TYR A 112 -9.95 2.42 10.91
N LEU A 113 -9.09 1.97 9.99
CA LEU A 113 -8.28 0.77 10.16
C LEU A 113 -6.84 1.12 10.49
N GLY A 114 -6.27 0.39 11.45
CA GLY A 114 -4.84 0.36 11.69
C GLY A 114 -4.22 -0.89 11.07
N TYR A 115 -3.11 -0.74 10.35
CA TYR A 115 -2.27 -1.84 9.89
C TYR A 115 -1.00 -1.93 10.72
N TYR A 116 -0.44 -3.14 10.87
CA TYR A 116 0.86 -3.29 11.52
C TYR A 116 1.97 -2.61 10.72
N SER A 117 2.89 -1.95 11.43
CA SER A 117 4.05 -1.27 10.81
C SER A 117 5.17 -2.25 10.43
N GLY A 118 6.11 -1.76 9.61
CA GLY A 118 7.34 -2.48 9.28
C GLY A 118 8.24 -2.77 10.50
N ASP A 119 8.13 -1.97 11.56
CA ASP A 119 8.91 -2.10 12.80
C ASP A 119 8.24 -3.00 13.85
N ASN A 120 7.12 -3.65 13.51
CA ASN A 120 6.45 -4.53 14.47
C ASN A 120 7.40 -5.64 14.96
N ALA A 121 7.42 -5.90 16.27
CA ALA A 121 8.28 -6.91 16.88
C ALA A 121 8.01 -8.31 16.34
N THR A 122 6.76 -8.62 15.96
CA THR A 122 6.41 -9.89 15.32
C THR A 122 6.60 -9.79 13.81
N ALA A 123 7.64 -10.43 13.29
CA ALA A 123 7.98 -10.37 11.86
C ALA A 123 6.81 -10.78 10.93
N ALA A 124 6.00 -11.76 11.35
CA ALA A 124 4.84 -12.23 10.59
C ALA A 124 3.71 -11.18 10.45
N ASN A 125 3.76 -10.06 11.17
CA ASN A 125 2.79 -8.97 11.08
C ASN A 125 3.22 -7.86 10.12
N ARG A 126 4.51 -7.79 9.76
CA ARG A 126 5.05 -6.70 8.96
C ARG A 126 4.48 -6.72 7.53
N PRO A 127 4.22 -5.55 6.92
CA PRO A 127 3.81 -5.45 5.52
C PRO A 127 4.74 -6.19 4.56
N GLN A 128 4.17 -6.69 3.46
CA GLN A 128 4.90 -7.44 2.44
C GLN A 128 4.56 -6.92 1.05
N LEU A 129 5.57 -6.84 0.18
CA LEU A 129 5.37 -6.83 -1.26
C LEU A 129 5.84 -8.17 -1.81
N VAL A 130 4.90 -9.04 -2.18
CA VAL A 130 5.20 -10.38 -2.70
C VAL A 130 5.35 -10.27 -4.21
N VAL A 131 6.54 -10.56 -4.72
CA VAL A 131 6.89 -10.38 -6.13
C VAL A 131 7.13 -11.73 -6.80
N THR A 132 6.52 -11.94 -7.97
CA THR A 132 6.81 -13.05 -8.89
C THR A 132 7.60 -12.51 -10.07
N TYR A 133 8.66 -13.22 -10.44
CA TYR A 133 9.58 -12.80 -11.49
C TYR A 133 10.16 -13.99 -12.27
N GLN A 134 10.70 -13.71 -13.46
CA GLN A 134 11.43 -14.63 -14.32
C GLN A 134 12.73 -14.00 -14.85
#